data_AF-A0A6I7Q5E9-F1
#
_entry.id   AF-A0A6I7Q5E9-F1
#
_cell.length_a   1.000
_cell.length_b   1.000
_cell.length_c   1.000
_cell.angle_alpha   90.00
_cell.angle_beta   90.00
_cell.angle_gamma   90.00
#
_symmetry.space_group_name_H-M   'P 1'
#
loop_
_entity.id
_entity.type
_entity.pdbx_description
1 polymer ?
#
loop_
_entity_poly.entity_id
_entity_poly.type
_entity_poly.pdbx_seq_one_letter_code
_entity_poly.pdbx_strand_id
1 'polypeptide(L)'
;MRHPLLTLPWRAVPRACRDAAAQIAALPPYQIALWPDGWELEAGAVLVGETHAMAEARRWYQSRDRRLGTQGTTHANRRGATPAASGMAGPAPGLDHIMRLHGVFVPRAVVALAGQRFPSEATASVALQLIAGDWIASQRRVLLTAPQSALALRERAWCGSRHRQLATADQVAALIEELLADCVQEGLATPAACAVRVRADAGFELRTWRCRISADLDHAGCVRLQASLALALIPWNRALIRDGAPTLLISVQVVPAAVTGRVVAGLDPG
;
A
#
# COMPACT_ATOMS: atom_id res chain seq x y z
N MET A 1 16.50 55.81 3.12
CA MET A 1 15.67 54.69 2.64
C MET A 1 16.44 53.39 2.84
N ARG A 2 16.06 52.60 3.85
CA ARG A 2 16.52 51.21 4.06
C ARG A 2 15.26 50.40 4.38
N HIS A 3 14.91 49.46 3.52
CA HIS A 3 13.84 48.51 3.78
C HIS A 3 14.30 47.53 4.88
N PRO A 4 13.53 47.33 5.96
CA PRO A 4 13.75 46.19 6.83
C PRO A 4 13.24 44.95 6.10
N LEU A 5 14.16 44.06 5.73
CA LEU A 5 13.85 42.69 5.36
C LEU A 5 13.15 42.04 6.55
N LEU A 6 11.87 41.72 6.35
CA LEU A 6 11.09 40.86 7.22
C LEU A 6 11.81 39.51 7.31
N THR A 7 12.57 39.30 8.37
CA THR A 7 12.90 37.96 8.86
C THR A 7 11.60 37.30 9.30
N LEU A 8 10.98 36.56 8.39
CA LEU A 8 9.87 35.67 8.72
C LEU A 8 10.37 34.67 9.78
N PRO A 9 9.69 34.53 10.92
CA PRO A 9 10.05 33.53 11.91
C PRO A 9 9.86 32.16 11.29
N TRP A 10 10.96 31.41 11.21
CA TRP A 10 10.99 29.98 10.96
C TRP A 10 9.92 29.34 11.87
N ARG A 11 8.85 28.82 11.25
CA ARG A 11 7.73 28.23 11.99
C ARG A 11 8.28 27.08 12.83
N ALA A 12 8.13 27.17 14.15
CA ALA A 12 8.42 26.06 15.03
C ALA A 12 7.68 24.83 14.51
N VAL A 13 8.41 23.77 14.19
CA VAL A 13 7.81 22.47 13.86
C VAL A 13 6.89 22.10 15.02
N PRO A 14 5.59 21.83 14.79
CA PRO A 14 4.65 21.51 15.86
C PRO A 14 5.21 20.39 16.74
N ARG A 15 5.03 20.49 18.06
CA ARG A 15 5.54 19.49 19.03
C ARG A 15 5.17 18.06 18.63
N ALA A 16 3.92 17.85 18.21
CA ALA A 16 3.43 16.56 17.74
C ALA A 16 4.20 15.99 16.53
N CYS A 17 4.74 16.84 15.65
CA CYS A 17 5.56 16.39 14.52
C CYS A 17 6.96 15.97 14.98
N ARG A 18 7.55 16.67 15.97
CA ARG A 18 8.82 16.25 16.60
C ARG A 18 8.67 14.94 17.37
N ASP A 19 7.60 14.79 18.13
CA ASP A 19 7.33 13.57 18.90
C ASP A 19 7.11 12.38 17.95
N ALA A 20 6.38 12.57 16.85
CA ALA A 20 6.20 11.55 15.82
C ALA A 20 7.53 11.16 15.14
N ALA A 21 8.38 12.14 14.82
CA ALA A 21 9.69 11.88 14.25
C ALA A 21 10.59 11.09 15.21
N ALA A 22 10.58 11.44 16.51
CA ALA A 22 11.33 10.73 17.54
C ALA A 22 10.85 9.27 17.67
N GLN A 23 9.54 9.02 17.60
CA GLN A 23 8.99 7.66 17.60
C GLN A 23 9.50 6.85 16.41
N ILE A 24 9.45 7.40 15.19
CA ILE A 24 9.94 6.72 13.97
C ILE A 24 11.45 6.46 14.08
N ALA A 25 12.22 7.42 14.58
CA ALA A 25 13.66 7.28 14.78
C ALA A 25 14.01 6.18 15.79
N ALA A 26 13.16 5.93 16.79
CA ALA A 26 13.35 4.89 17.80
C ALA A 26 12.96 3.48 17.31
N LEU A 27 12.32 3.34 16.15
CA LEU A 27 11.86 2.03 15.68
C LEU A 27 13.04 1.10 15.35
N PRO A 28 12.91 -0.20 15.66
CA PRO A 28 13.91 -1.17 15.28
C PRO A 28 13.94 -1.36 13.74
N PRO A 29 15.09 -1.74 13.16
CA PRO A 29 15.26 -1.90 11.71
C PRO A 29 14.18 -2.76 11.04
N TYR A 30 13.75 -3.84 11.70
CA TYR A 30 12.77 -4.74 11.11
C TYR A 30 11.41 -4.07 10.89
N GLN A 31 10.98 -3.19 11.81
CA GLN A 31 9.71 -2.46 11.67
C GLN A 31 9.78 -1.39 10.57
N ILE A 32 10.96 -0.81 10.32
CA ILE A 32 11.16 0.09 9.19
C ILE A 32 11.15 -0.69 7.88
N ALA A 33 11.83 -1.84 7.84
CA ALA A 33 11.92 -2.68 6.65
C ALA A 33 10.58 -3.28 6.23
N LEU A 34 9.76 -3.63 7.22
CA LEU A 34 8.46 -4.27 7.05
C LEU A 34 7.33 -3.26 7.25
N TRP A 35 7.61 -1.97 7.15
CA TRP A 35 6.63 -0.92 7.37
C TRP A 35 5.44 -1.02 6.40
N PRO A 36 4.22 -0.68 6.85
CA PRO A 36 3.81 -0.31 8.21
C PRO A 36 3.46 -1.47 9.13
N ASP A 37 3.33 -2.68 8.59
CA ASP A 37 2.65 -3.80 9.26
C ASP A 37 3.05 -5.21 8.80
N GLY A 38 4.12 -5.35 8.02
CA GLY A 38 4.61 -6.62 7.48
C GLY A 38 5.26 -7.53 8.51
N TRP A 39 4.87 -7.45 9.79
CA TRP A 39 5.39 -8.31 10.84
C TRP A 39 4.32 -8.68 11.88
N GLU A 40 4.45 -9.89 12.40
CA GLU A 40 3.65 -10.42 13.51
C GLU A 40 4.56 -10.80 14.68
N LEU A 41 4.11 -10.51 15.90
CA LEU A 41 4.80 -10.87 17.13
C LEU A 41 4.10 -12.08 17.74
N GLU A 42 4.82 -13.20 17.79
CA GLU A 42 4.32 -14.47 18.32
C GLU A 42 5.20 -14.93 19.49
N ALA A 43 4.73 -14.70 20.71
CA ALA A 43 5.46 -15.09 21.94
C ALA A 43 6.95 -14.66 21.94
N GLY A 44 7.23 -13.46 21.42
CA GLY A 44 8.59 -12.90 21.31
C GLY A 44 9.30 -13.16 19.97
N ALA A 45 8.78 -14.07 19.14
CA ALA A 45 9.25 -14.27 17.77
C ALA A 45 8.66 -13.24 16.81
N VAL A 46 9.35 -12.99 15.69
CA VAL A 46 8.87 -12.13 14.60
C VAL A 46 8.56 -12.99 13.37
N LEU A 47 7.30 -13.11 12.99
CA LEU A 47 6.91 -13.65 11.69
C LEU A 47 6.86 -12.51 10.67
N VAL A 48 7.50 -12.69 9.52
CA VAL A 48 7.51 -11.70 8.44
C VAL A 48 6.27 -11.90 7.57
N GLY A 49 5.37 -10.93 7.60
CA GLY A 49 4.23 -10.86 6.68
C GLY A 49 4.66 -10.35 5.30
N GLU A 50 3.97 -10.80 4.26
CA GLU A 50 4.13 -10.21 2.93
C GLU A 50 3.43 -8.85 2.89
N THR A 51 4.17 -7.75 2.68
CA THR A 51 3.55 -6.45 2.40
C THR A 51 3.17 -6.33 0.92
N HIS A 52 2.31 -5.38 0.58
CA HIS A 52 1.97 -5.10 -0.82
C HIS A 52 3.19 -4.63 -1.60
N ALA A 53 4.05 -3.81 -0.99
CA ALA A 53 5.31 -3.41 -1.61
C ALA A 53 6.18 -4.64 -1.92
N MET A 54 6.20 -5.64 -1.04
CA MET A 54 6.89 -6.92 -1.29
C MET A 54 6.21 -7.74 -2.40
N ALA A 55 4.87 -7.83 -2.40
CA ALA A 55 4.10 -8.54 -3.41
C ALA A 55 4.27 -7.93 -4.80
N GLU A 56 4.20 -6.61 -4.89
CA GLU A 56 4.41 -5.87 -6.13
C GLU A 56 5.87 -6.02 -6.57
N ALA A 57 6.85 -5.79 -5.68
CA ALA A 57 8.25 -6.05 -5.99
C ALA A 57 8.48 -7.48 -6.51
N ARG A 58 7.85 -8.49 -5.89
CA ARG A 58 7.89 -9.88 -6.35
C ARG A 58 7.36 -10.04 -7.78
N ARG A 59 6.24 -9.43 -8.13
CA ARG A 59 5.69 -9.44 -9.51
C ARG A 59 6.64 -8.81 -10.52
N TRP A 60 7.31 -7.73 -10.14
CA TRP A 60 8.31 -7.08 -10.99
C TRP A 60 9.54 -7.98 -11.19
N TYR A 61 10.07 -8.58 -10.13
CA TYR A 61 11.17 -9.55 -10.22
C TYR A 61 10.79 -10.78 -11.07
N GLN A 62 9.61 -11.36 -10.85
CA GLN A 62 9.12 -12.49 -11.65
C GLN A 62 8.92 -12.13 -13.13
N SER A 63 8.49 -10.91 -13.44
CA SER A 63 8.33 -10.44 -14.82
C SER A 63 9.67 -10.28 -15.53
N ARG A 64 10.71 -9.81 -14.82
CA ARG A 64 12.08 -9.77 -15.33
C ARG A 64 12.65 -11.17 -15.51
N ASP A 65 12.52 -12.05 -14.53
CA ASP A 65 13.05 -13.41 -14.59
C ASP A 65 12.41 -14.20 -15.76
N ARG A 66 11.11 -14.01 -16.01
CA ARG A 66 10.44 -14.53 -17.22
C ARG A 66 11.05 -14.00 -18.51
N ARG A 67 11.27 -12.69 -18.63
CA ARG A 67 11.88 -12.07 -19.84
C ARG A 67 13.30 -12.58 -20.09
N LEU A 68 14.10 -12.75 -19.03
CA LEU A 68 15.45 -13.31 -19.13
C LEU A 68 15.43 -14.81 -19.50
N GLY A 69 14.51 -15.59 -18.92
CA GLY A 69 14.31 -17.00 -19.27
C GLY A 69 13.86 -17.22 -20.71
N THR A 70 12.99 -16.35 -21.25
CA THR A 70 12.53 -16.40 -22.64
C THR A 70 13.62 -15.93 -23.63
N GLN A 71 14.49 -15.00 -23.23
CA GLN A 71 15.64 -14.61 -24.05
C GLN A 71 16.75 -15.69 -24.08
N GLY A 72 16.91 -16.45 -22.99
CA GLY A 72 17.83 -17.59 -22.92
C GLY A 72 17.44 -18.76 -23.83
N THR A 73 16.15 -19.01 -24.05
CA THR A 73 15.67 -20.06 -24.96
C THR A 73 15.64 -19.64 -26.43
N THR A 74 15.56 -18.34 -26.73
CA THR A 74 15.50 -17.86 -28.12
C THR A 74 16.90 -17.66 -28.75
N HIS A 75 17.96 -17.51 -27.95
CA HIS A 75 19.33 -17.34 -28.45
C HIS A 75 20.22 -18.58 -28.43
N ALA A 76 19.80 -19.69 -27.80
CA ALA A 76 20.57 -20.94 -27.79
C ALA A 76 20.60 -21.70 -29.14
N ASN A 77 19.90 -21.20 -30.17
CA ASN A 77 19.79 -21.89 -31.46
C ASN A 77 20.30 -21.10 -32.69
N ARG A 78 21.18 -20.11 -32.49
CA ARG A 78 21.87 -19.46 -33.62
C ARG A 78 23.39 -19.51 -33.43
N ARG A 79 24.00 -20.43 -34.18
CA ARG A 79 25.43 -20.69 -34.35
C ARG A 79 26.27 -19.41 -34.38
N GLY A 80 27.41 -19.45 -33.69
CA GLY A 80 28.67 -18.77 -34.03
C GLY A 80 28.61 -17.26 -34.25
N ALA A 81 28.86 -16.49 -33.19
CA ALA A 81 29.39 -15.13 -33.34
C ALA A 81 30.25 -14.79 -32.12
N THR A 82 31.54 -14.57 -32.38
CA THR A 82 32.57 -14.07 -31.46
C THR A 82 32.18 -12.71 -30.88
N PRO A 83 32.49 -12.40 -29.61
CA PRO A 83 32.20 -11.08 -29.05
C PRO A 83 33.33 -10.11 -29.41
N ALA A 84 33.13 -9.31 -30.46
CA ALA A 84 33.93 -8.11 -30.70
C ALA A 84 33.02 -6.91 -31.00
N ALA A 85 33.09 -5.93 -30.10
CA ALA A 85 32.73 -4.53 -30.28
C ALA A 85 31.34 -4.17 -30.83
N SER A 86 30.45 -3.76 -29.92
CA SER A 86 29.51 -2.66 -30.17
C SER A 86 29.18 -1.99 -28.83
N GLY A 87 29.98 -0.97 -28.50
CA GLY A 87 29.59 0.05 -27.53
C GLY A 87 28.41 0.87 -28.07
N MET A 88 27.73 1.57 -27.16
CA MET A 88 26.51 2.39 -27.34
C MET A 88 25.18 1.70 -27.03
N ALA A 89 25.12 0.97 -25.91
CA ALA A 89 23.92 0.95 -25.08
C ALA A 89 24.31 1.58 -23.74
N GLY A 90 23.91 2.83 -23.49
CA GLY A 90 23.92 3.37 -22.13
C GLY A 90 23.16 2.41 -21.22
N PRO A 91 23.52 2.29 -19.92
CA PRO A 91 22.88 1.31 -19.05
C PRO A 91 21.39 1.61 -19.02
N ALA A 92 20.59 0.75 -19.66
CA ALA A 92 19.16 0.74 -19.45
C ALA A 92 18.95 0.74 -17.93
N PRO A 93 18.10 1.61 -17.39
CA PRO A 93 17.91 1.66 -15.95
C PRO A 93 17.59 0.25 -15.47
N GLY A 94 18.44 -0.28 -14.58
CA GLY A 94 18.21 -1.59 -13.99
C GLY A 94 16.81 -1.63 -13.40
N LEU A 95 16.16 -2.81 -13.37
CA LEU A 95 14.82 -2.99 -12.83
C LEU A 95 14.61 -2.24 -11.50
N ASP A 96 15.61 -2.27 -10.63
CA ASP A 96 15.65 -1.58 -9.35
C ASP A 96 15.45 -0.06 -9.46
N HIS A 97 16.05 0.59 -10.47
CA HIS A 97 15.85 2.01 -10.74
C HIS A 97 14.42 2.30 -11.17
N ILE A 98 13.85 1.48 -12.07
CA ILE A 98 12.46 1.61 -12.53
C ILE A 98 11.51 1.43 -11.35
N MET A 99 11.71 0.39 -10.54
CA MET A 99 10.90 0.14 -9.33
C MET A 99 10.98 1.29 -8.33
N ARG A 100 12.14 1.95 -8.19
CA ARG A 100 12.29 3.14 -7.32
C ARG A 100 11.51 4.33 -7.85
N LEU A 101 11.52 4.57 -9.17
CA LEU A 101 10.71 5.62 -9.80
C LEU A 101 9.21 5.41 -9.57
N HIS A 102 8.75 4.15 -9.55
CA HIS A 102 7.36 3.80 -9.28
C HIS A 102 7.03 3.65 -7.78
N GLY A 103 7.99 3.85 -6.87
CA GLY A 103 7.75 3.73 -5.43
C GLY A 103 7.51 2.30 -4.93
N VAL A 104 7.78 1.28 -5.75
CA VAL A 104 7.52 -0.15 -5.45
C VAL A 104 8.80 -0.93 -5.11
N PHE A 105 9.93 -0.24 -4.97
CA PHE A 105 11.21 -0.91 -4.74
C PHE A 105 11.34 -1.48 -3.32
N VAL A 106 11.35 -2.82 -3.24
CA VAL A 106 11.76 -3.60 -2.07
C VAL A 106 12.89 -4.54 -2.48
N PRO A 107 14.03 -4.59 -1.77
CA PRO A 107 15.13 -5.49 -2.11
C PRO A 107 14.69 -6.95 -2.20
N ARG A 108 15.18 -7.68 -3.22
CA ARG A 108 14.82 -9.10 -3.43
C ARG A 108 15.06 -9.97 -2.19
N ALA A 109 16.13 -9.68 -1.43
CA ALA A 109 16.43 -10.37 -0.18
C ALA A 109 15.37 -10.15 0.90
N VAL A 110 14.79 -8.95 1.00
CA VAL A 110 13.67 -8.65 1.92
C VAL A 110 12.40 -9.36 1.45
N VAL A 111 12.10 -9.33 0.14
CA VAL A 111 10.95 -10.06 -0.43
C VAL A 111 11.02 -11.56 -0.14
N ALA A 112 12.21 -12.15 -0.18
CA ALA A 112 12.44 -13.56 0.11
C ALA A 112 12.23 -13.94 1.60
N LEU A 113 12.20 -12.97 2.51
CA LEU A 113 11.89 -13.21 3.92
C LEU A 113 10.39 -13.34 4.19
N ALA A 114 9.50 -13.08 3.22
CA ALA A 114 8.06 -13.29 3.40
C ALA A 114 7.76 -14.71 3.92
N GLY A 115 6.98 -14.81 5.00
CA GLY A 115 6.64 -16.05 5.68
C GLY A 115 7.73 -16.63 6.58
N GLN A 116 8.91 -16.00 6.66
CA GLN A 116 9.98 -16.45 7.54
C GLN A 116 9.73 -16.03 8.99
N ARG A 117 10.12 -16.89 9.93
CA ARG A 117 10.03 -16.63 11.36
C ARG A 117 11.43 -16.41 11.93
N PHE A 118 11.61 -15.30 12.63
CA PHE A 118 12.77 -15.01 13.45
C PHE A 118 12.46 -15.29 14.92
N PRO A 119 13.41 -15.86 15.69
CA PRO A 119 13.18 -16.22 17.09
C PRO A 119 13.04 -14.99 18.01
N SER A 120 13.50 -13.82 17.58
CA SER A 120 13.38 -12.57 18.35
C SER A 120 13.38 -11.32 17.47
N GLU A 121 12.91 -10.20 18.01
CA GLU A 121 13.02 -8.87 17.38
C GLU A 121 14.46 -8.46 17.11
N ALA A 122 15.39 -8.82 18.01
CA ALA A 122 16.81 -8.53 17.85
C ALA A 122 17.38 -9.29 16.65
N THR A 123 17.05 -10.58 16.52
CA THR A 123 17.49 -11.41 15.39
C THR A 123 16.90 -10.89 14.07
N ALA A 124 15.61 -10.55 14.04
CA ALA A 124 14.97 -9.97 12.86
C ALA A 124 15.63 -8.65 12.44
N SER A 125 15.93 -7.78 13.41
CA SER A 125 16.60 -6.49 13.17
C SER A 125 17.99 -6.65 12.58
N VAL A 126 18.81 -7.54 13.15
CA VAL A 126 20.16 -7.80 12.65
C VAL A 126 20.11 -8.40 11.24
N ALA A 127 19.25 -9.41 11.02
CA ALA A 127 19.12 -10.04 9.71
C ALA A 127 18.72 -9.03 8.61
N LEU A 128 17.70 -8.21 8.87
CA LEU A 128 17.23 -7.19 7.92
C LEU A 128 18.27 -6.08 7.70
N GLN A 129 18.99 -5.66 8.75
CA GLN A 129 20.06 -4.68 8.63
C GLN A 129 21.22 -5.20 7.77
N LEU A 130 21.59 -6.48 7.91
CA LEU A 130 22.67 -7.10 7.12
C LEU A 130 22.34 -7.19 5.63
N ILE A 131 21.09 -7.50 5.28
CA ILE A 131 20.70 -7.71 3.87
C ILE A 131 20.20 -6.45 3.16
N ALA A 132 19.76 -5.43 3.91
CA ALA A 132 19.05 -4.28 3.36
C ALA A 132 19.31 -2.95 4.10
N GLY A 133 20.41 -2.82 4.85
CA GLY A 133 20.69 -1.67 5.71
C GLY A 133 20.55 -0.29 5.03
N ASP A 134 21.11 -0.11 3.84
CA ASP A 134 21.01 1.16 3.10
C ASP A 134 19.58 1.48 2.67
N TRP A 135 18.83 0.45 2.25
CA TRP A 135 17.42 0.60 1.90
C TRP A 135 16.57 0.94 3.13
N ILE A 136 16.82 0.30 4.27
CA ILE A 136 16.18 0.61 5.55
C ILE A 136 16.45 2.06 5.97
N ALA A 137 17.70 2.53 5.85
CA ALA A 137 18.05 3.92 6.13
C ALA A 137 17.33 4.88 5.18
N SER A 138 17.19 4.52 3.90
CA SER A 138 16.38 5.27 2.93
C SER A 138 14.90 5.30 3.29
N GLN A 139 14.31 4.16 3.63
CA GLN A 139 12.91 4.06 4.05
C GLN A 139 12.64 4.92 5.29
N ARG A 140 13.53 4.86 6.29
CA ARG A 140 13.43 5.72 7.48
C ARG A 140 13.39 7.20 7.12
N ARG A 141 14.26 7.66 6.20
CA ARG A 141 14.24 9.04 5.70
C ARG A 141 12.91 9.40 5.04
N VAL A 142 12.32 8.50 4.26
CA VAL A 142 11.00 8.68 3.65
C VAL A 142 9.92 8.81 4.72
N LEU A 143 9.90 7.95 5.74
CA LEU A 143 8.92 8.04 6.83
C LEU A 143 9.04 9.35 7.64
N LEU A 144 10.26 9.87 7.77
CA LEU A 144 10.53 11.12 8.47
C LEU A 144 10.14 12.39 7.68
N THR A 145 9.77 12.30 6.39
CA THR A 145 9.27 13.47 5.65
C THR A 145 7.86 13.87 6.09
N ALA A 146 7.05 12.90 6.52
CA ALA A 146 5.68 13.10 7.00
C ALA A 146 5.40 12.16 8.20
N PRO A 147 6.05 12.39 9.36
CA PRO A 147 6.09 11.42 10.45
C PRO A 147 4.71 11.18 11.09
N GLN A 148 3.86 12.21 11.16
CA GLN A 148 2.50 12.08 11.68
C GLN A 148 1.63 11.21 10.76
N SER A 149 1.67 11.46 9.44
CA SER A 149 0.95 10.66 8.46
C SER A 149 1.46 9.22 8.41
N ALA A 150 2.76 9.01 8.55
CA ALA A 150 3.34 7.69 8.65
C ALA A 150 2.81 6.94 9.88
N LEU A 151 2.88 7.54 11.08
CA LEU A 151 2.34 6.91 12.29
C LEU A 151 0.83 6.67 12.18
N ALA A 152 0.06 7.62 11.62
CA ALA A 152 -1.37 7.42 11.37
C ALA A 152 -1.61 6.24 10.41
N LEU A 153 -0.80 6.10 9.35
CA LEU A 153 -0.87 4.96 8.44
C LEU A 153 -0.56 3.64 9.14
N ARG A 154 0.38 3.62 10.08
CA ARG A 154 0.69 2.44 10.90
C ARG A 154 -0.43 2.11 11.89
N GLU A 155 -1.03 3.10 12.55
CA GLU A 155 -2.15 2.87 13.49
C GLU A 155 -3.42 2.44 12.75
N ARG A 156 -3.57 2.83 11.48
CA ARG A 156 -4.66 2.40 10.60
C ARG A 156 -4.38 1.05 9.93
N ALA A 157 -3.15 0.56 9.92
CA ALA A 157 -2.80 -0.70 9.29
C ALA A 157 -3.47 -1.88 10.02
N TRP A 158 -4.28 -2.66 9.29
CA TRP A 158 -5.13 -3.68 9.91
C TRP A 158 -4.59 -5.11 9.87
N CYS A 159 -3.31 -5.28 9.52
CA CYS A 159 -2.65 -6.59 9.53
C CYS A 159 -1.43 -6.52 10.46
N GLY A 160 -0.96 -7.65 10.99
CA GLY A 160 0.24 -7.71 11.83
C GLY A 160 0.03 -7.36 13.31
N SER A 161 0.03 -8.38 14.19
CA SER A 161 0.20 -8.35 15.67
C SER A 161 -0.63 -7.40 16.56
N ARG A 162 -1.41 -6.47 16.02
CA ARG A 162 -1.95 -5.32 16.79
C ARG A 162 -3.46 -5.34 17.03
N HIS A 163 -4.20 -6.27 16.47
CA HIS A 163 -5.63 -6.37 16.77
C HIS A 163 -5.87 -7.08 18.10
N ARG A 164 -5.70 -6.34 19.21
CA ARG A 164 -6.42 -6.64 20.45
C ARG A 164 -7.94 -6.46 20.29
N GLN A 165 -8.37 -5.68 19.29
CA GLN A 165 -9.77 -5.53 18.88
C GLN A 165 -9.87 -5.58 17.34
N LEU A 166 -10.79 -6.42 16.86
CA LEU A 166 -11.23 -6.45 15.47
C LEU A 166 -11.84 -5.09 15.10
N ALA A 167 -11.55 -4.59 13.90
CA ALA A 167 -12.19 -3.37 13.40
C ALA A 167 -13.72 -3.49 13.48
N THR A 168 -14.43 -2.38 13.69
CA THR A 168 -15.89 -2.34 13.64
C THR A 168 -16.38 -1.94 12.24
N ALA A 169 -17.66 -2.20 11.95
CA ALA A 169 -18.26 -1.75 10.69
C ALA A 169 -18.15 -0.24 10.53
N ASP A 170 -18.29 0.52 11.62
CA ASP A 170 -18.21 1.98 11.64
C ASP A 170 -16.79 2.48 11.34
N GLN A 171 -15.76 1.82 11.88
CA GLN A 171 -14.37 2.15 11.57
C GLN A 171 -14.04 1.91 10.09
N VAL A 172 -14.60 0.84 9.52
CA VAL A 172 -14.44 0.57 8.09
C VAL A 172 -15.24 1.55 7.24
N ALA A 173 -16.45 1.93 7.65
CA ALA A 173 -17.24 2.94 6.96
C ALA A 173 -16.51 4.29 6.95
N ALA A 174 -16.00 4.75 8.10
CA ALA A 174 -15.26 5.99 8.22
C ALA A 174 -14.00 6.03 7.33
N LEU A 175 -13.27 4.91 7.25
CA LEU A 175 -12.15 4.78 6.32
C LEU A 175 -12.59 4.95 4.86
N ILE A 176 -13.66 4.27 4.45
CA ILE A 176 -14.15 4.36 3.07
C ILE A 176 -14.65 5.78 2.76
N GLU A 177 -15.30 6.44 3.71
CA GLU A 177 -15.74 7.83 3.58
C GLU A 177 -14.57 8.81 3.44
N GLU A 178 -13.48 8.62 4.21
CA GLU A 178 -12.25 9.41 4.08
C GLU A 178 -11.62 9.24 2.69
N LEU A 179 -11.50 8.00 2.21
CA LEU A 179 -10.96 7.72 0.88
C LEU A 179 -11.86 8.25 -0.25
N LEU A 180 -13.18 8.24 -0.05
CA LEU A 180 -14.13 8.86 -0.98
C LEU A 180 -13.98 10.38 -0.99
N ALA A 181 -13.77 11.01 0.15
CA ALA A 181 -13.52 12.45 0.23
C ALA A 181 -12.25 12.83 -0.55
N ASP A 182 -11.17 12.04 -0.43
CA ASP A 182 -9.96 12.22 -1.24
C ASP A 182 -10.24 12.05 -2.74
N CYS A 183 -11.01 11.02 -3.13
CA CYS A 183 -11.41 10.82 -4.52
C CYS A 183 -12.26 11.99 -5.07
N VAL A 184 -13.11 12.58 -4.24
CA VAL A 184 -13.91 13.76 -4.61
C VAL A 184 -13.01 14.98 -4.80
N GLN A 185 -12.03 15.20 -3.92
CA GLN A 185 -11.06 16.29 -4.04
C GLN A 185 -10.23 16.18 -5.32
N GLU A 186 -9.91 14.95 -5.74
CA GLU A 186 -9.22 14.63 -6.99
C GLU A 186 -10.16 14.66 -8.24
N GLY A 187 -11.45 14.94 -8.06
CA GLY A 187 -12.43 15.03 -9.16
C GLY A 187 -12.86 13.69 -9.74
N LEU A 188 -12.62 12.58 -9.03
CA LEU A 188 -13.00 11.22 -9.44
C LEU A 188 -14.47 10.88 -9.11
N ALA A 189 -15.10 11.65 -8.21
CA ALA A 189 -16.50 11.51 -7.80
C ALA A 189 -17.08 12.88 -7.38
N THR A 190 -18.40 12.99 -7.28
CA THR A 190 -19.09 14.17 -6.71
C THR A 190 -19.56 13.89 -5.27
N PRO A 191 -19.46 14.87 -4.35
CA PRO A 191 -19.67 14.65 -2.92
C PRO A 191 -21.12 14.30 -2.55
N ALA A 192 -22.11 14.77 -3.32
CA ALA A 192 -23.54 14.57 -3.01
C ALA A 192 -24.10 13.20 -3.46
N ALA A 193 -23.26 12.34 -4.03
CA ALA A 193 -23.72 11.22 -4.86
C ALA A 193 -23.43 9.83 -4.27
N CYS A 194 -22.69 9.73 -3.16
CA CYS A 194 -22.17 8.45 -2.67
C CYS A 194 -22.85 7.99 -1.38
N ALA A 195 -23.33 6.75 -1.35
CA ALA A 195 -23.82 6.07 -0.15
C ALA A 195 -23.00 4.80 0.11
N VAL A 196 -22.45 4.68 1.33
CA VAL A 196 -21.60 3.55 1.72
C VAL A 196 -22.40 2.56 2.58
N ARG A 197 -22.32 1.28 2.25
CA ARG A 197 -22.82 0.18 3.09
C ARG A 197 -21.69 -0.79 3.38
N VAL A 198 -21.41 -1.02 4.65
CA VAL A 198 -20.36 -1.94 5.09
C VAL A 198 -21.01 -3.17 5.73
N ARG A 199 -20.59 -4.35 5.30
CA ARG A 199 -20.99 -5.63 5.89
C ARG A 199 -19.76 -6.42 6.30
N ALA A 200 -19.78 -6.94 7.52
CA ALA A 200 -18.83 -7.96 7.96
C ALA A 200 -19.20 -9.30 7.34
N ASP A 201 -18.22 -9.98 6.74
CA ASP A 201 -18.31 -11.40 6.47
C ASP A 201 -17.76 -12.15 7.70
N ALA A 202 -18.57 -13.06 8.24
CA ALA A 202 -18.17 -13.91 9.34
C ALA A 202 -17.29 -15.05 8.80
N GLY A 203 -15.99 -14.98 9.05
CA GLY A 203 -15.05 -16.09 8.93
C GLY A 203 -14.41 -16.38 10.29
N PHE A 204 -13.93 -17.60 10.49
CA PHE A 204 -13.07 -17.91 11.63
C PHE A 204 -11.79 -17.07 11.53
N GLU A 205 -11.41 -16.43 12.63
CA GLU A 205 -10.13 -15.73 12.90
C GLU A 205 -9.88 -14.38 12.20
N LEU A 206 -10.30 -14.17 10.95
CA LEU A 206 -10.18 -12.89 10.24
C LEU A 206 -11.54 -12.42 9.71
N ARG A 207 -12.05 -11.31 10.27
CA ARG A 207 -13.29 -10.67 9.79
C ARG A 207 -12.98 -9.82 8.55
N THR A 208 -13.48 -10.25 7.40
CA THR A 208 -13.41 -9.46 6.16
C THR A 208 -14.62 -8.56 6.03
N TRP A 209 -14.50 -7.53 5.20
CA TRP A 209 -15.47 -6.47 5.00
C TRP A 209 -15.83 -6.36 3.54
N ARG A 210 -17.13 -6.34 3.26
CA ARG A 210 -17.69 -6.00 1.95
C ARG A 210 -18.29 -4.61 2.03
N CYS A 211 -17.70 -3.69 1.30
CA CYS A 211 -18.14 -2.31 1.20
C CYS A 211 -18.83 -2.13 -0.15
N ARG A 212 -20.12 -1.83 -0.13
CA ARG A 212 -20.90 -1.47 -1.32
C ARG A 212 -21.10 0.03 -1.34
N ILE A 213 -20.65 0.68 -2.40
CA ILE A 213 -20.76 2.11 -2.60
C ILE A 213 -21.73 2.33 -3.75
N SER A 214 -22.85 3.01 -3.47
CA SER A 214 -23.78 3.47 -4.50
C SER A 214 -23.42 4.89 -4.87
N ALA A 215 -23.06 5.13 -6.13
CA ALA A 215 -22.60 6.44 -6.63
C ALA A 215 -23.47 6.90 -7.80
N ASP A 216 -23.84 8.19 -7.85
CA ASP A 216 -24.43 8.82 -9.04
C ASP A 216 -23.38 9.02 -10.14
N LEU A 217 -22.90 7.91 -10.69
CA LEU A 217 -21.91 7.82 -11.75
C LEU A 217 -22.41 6.83 -12.80
N ASP A 218 -22.00 7.04 -14.05
CA ASP A 218 -22.19 6.04 -15.10
C ASP A 218 -21.33 4.79 -14.81
N HIS A 219 -21.52 3.73 -15.61
CA HIS A 219 -20.79 2.49 -15.42
C HIS A 219 -19.26 2.70 -15.50
N ALA A 220 -18.80 3.53 -16.44
CA ALA A 220 -17.37 3.82 -16.60
C ALA A 220 -16.80 4.59 -15.39
N GLY A 221 -17.54 5.56 -14.85
CA GLY A 221 -17.20 6.28 -13.62
C GLY A 221 -17.14 5.35 -12.41
N CYS A 222 -18.11 4.43 -12.28
CA CYS A 222 -18.09 3.43 -11.21
C CYS A 222 -16.85 2.53 -11.28
N VAL A 223 -16.45 2.08 -12.48
CA VAL A 223 -15.24 1.27 -12.68
C VAL A 223 -13.97 2.05 -12.30
N ARG A 224 -13.87 3.32 -12.71
CA ARG A 224 -12.72 4.18 -12.35
C ARG A 224 -12.64 4.44 -10.84
N LEU A 225 -13.77 4.74 -10.21
CA LEU A 225 -13.82 4.97 -8.77
C LEU A 225 -13.49 3.70 -8.00
N GLN A 226 -14.03 2.54 -8.42
CA GLN A 226 -13.69 1.25 -7.82
C GLN A 226 -12.20 0.93 -7.94
N ALA A 227 -11.59 1.17 -9.10
CA ALA A 227 -10.16 0.97 -9.28
C ALA A 227 -9.32 1.89 -8.38
N SER A 228 -9.71 3.17 -8.28
CA SER A 228 -9.03 4.16 -7.44
C SER A 228 -9.12 3.80 -5.96
N LEU A 229 -10.32 3.41 -5.49
CA LEU A 229 -10.52 2.94 -4.12
C LEU A 229 -9.79 1.62 -3.85
N ALA A 230 -9.74 0.70 -4.81
CA ALA A 230 -8.97 -0.54 -4.66
C ALA A 230 -7.48 -0.25 -4.50
N LEU A 231 -6.94 0.73 -5.22
CA LEU A 231 -5.57 1.22 -5.05
C LEU A 231 -5.38 1.91 -3.69
N ALA A 232 -6.30 2.79 -3.33
CA ALA A 232 -6.25 3.51 -2.05
C ALA A 232 -6.35 2.56 -0.85
N LEU A 233 -7.05 1.43 -0.99
CA LEU A 233 -7.20 0.39 0.02
C LEU A 233 -6.04 -0.60 0.11
N ILE A 234 -5.06 -0.51 -0.79
CA ILE A 234 -3.85 -1.34 -0.74
C ILE A 234 -3.25 -1.38 0.67
N PRO A 235 -3.07 -0.25 1.40
CA PRO A 235 -2.49 -0.28 2.74
C PRO A 235 -3.22 -1.15 3.75
N TRP A 236 -4.50 -1.43 3.56
CA TRP A 236 -5.32 -2.28 4.45
C TRP A 236 -5.44 -3.72 3.97
N ASN A 237 -5.34 -3.94 2.65
CA ASN A 237 -5.44 -5.25 2.02
C ASN A 237 -4.07 -5.94 1.81
N ARG A 238 -2.98 -5.28 2.22
CA ARG A 238 -1.62 -5.61 1.75
C ARG A 238 -0.98 -6.88 2.32
N ALA A 239 -1.41 -7.38 3.49
CA ALA A 239 -0.71 -8.46 4.19
C ALA A 239 -1.60 -9.64 4.58
N LEU A 240 -2.67 -9.86 3.83
CA LEU A 240 -3.59 -10.95 4.11
C LEU A 240 -3.35 -12.17 3.22
N ILE A 241 -2.83 -13.21 3.85
CA ILE A 241 -2.78 -14.56 3.29
C ILE A 241 -3.67 -15.43 4.19
N ARG A 242 -4.67 -16.07 3.59
CA ARG A 242 -5.54 -17.06 4.25
C ARG A 242 -5.45 -18.36 3.47
N ASP A 243 -5.16 -19.46 4.16
CA ASP A 243 -5.04 -20.79 3.54
C ASP A 243 -4.04 -20.82 2.36
N GLY A 244 -2.97 -20.02 2.44
CA GLY A 244 -1.97 -19.88 1.38
C GLY A 244 -2.41 -19.02 0.18
N ALA A 245 -3.60 -18.43 0.21
CA ALA A 245 -4.14 -17.57 -0.84
C ALA A 245 -4.28 -16.10 -0.39
N PRO A 246 -4.01 -15.12 -1.28
CA PRO A 246 -4.27 -13.72 -1.00
C PRO A 246 -5.77 -13.49 -0.76
N THR A 247 -6.11 -12.82 0.34
CA THR A 247 -7.51 -12.46 0.67
C THR A 247 -7.62 -10.96 0.92
N LEU A 248 -8.67 -10.30 0.45
CA LEU A 248 -8.89 -8.89 0.76
C LEU A 248 -9.58 -8.73 2.12
N LEU A 249 -9.06 -7.83 2.95
CA LEU A 249 -9.69 -7.46 4.23
C LEU A 249 -10.94 -6.65 3.96
N ILE A 250 -10.83 -5.76 2.97
CA ILE A 250 -11.85 -4.83 2.55
C ILE A 250 -12.00 -4.98 1.05
N SER A 251 -13.10 -5.57 0.65
CA SER A 251 -13.54 -5.59 -0.74
C SER A 251 -14.48 -4.41 -0.97
N VAL A 252 -14.25 -3.68 -2.06
CA VAL A 252 -15.12 -2.58 -2.48
C VAL A 252 -15.82 -2.93 -3.78
N GLN A 253 -17.11 -2.69 -3.81
CA GLN A 253 -17.93 -2.72 -5.01
C GLN A 253 -18.59 -1.36 -5.19
N VAL A 254 -18.30 -0.68 -6.29
CA VAL A 254 -18.98 0.56 -6.67
C VAL A 254 -20.06 0.23 -7.69
N VAL A 255 -21.29 0.67 -7.43
CA VAL A 255 -22.43 0.47 -8.32
C VAL A 255 -23.11 1.81 -8.58
N PRO A 256 -23.75 1.99 -9.75
CA PRO A 256 -24.62 3.14 -9.97
C PRO A 256 -25.68 3.22 -8.88
N ALA A 257 -25.94 4.42 -8.38
CA ALA A 257 -27.12 4.67 -7.57
C ALA A 257 -28.34 4.25 -8.40
N ALA A 258 -29.20 3.40 -7.85
CA ALA A 258 -30.48 3.15 -8.50
C ALA A 258 -31.16 4.51 -8.59
N VAL A 259 -31.39 5.00 -9.82
CA VAL A 259 -32.25 6.15 -10.06
C VAL A 259 -33.55 5.81 -9.35
N THR A 260 -33.76 6.40 -8.18
CA THR A 260 -34.98 6.18 -7.42
C THR A 260 -36.04 6.83 -8.28
N GLY A 261 -36.74 6.00 -9.05
CA GLY A 261 -37.73 6.44 -10.01
C GLY A 261 -38.63 7.44 -9.32
N ARG A 262 -38.59 8.67 -9.81
CA ARG A 262 -39.61 9.68 -9.57
C ARG A 262 -40.92 8.99 -9.96
N VAL A 263 -41.70 8.57 -8.97
CA VAL A 263 -43.09 8.15 -9.19
C VAL A 263 -43.75 9.40 -9.75
N VAL A 264 -43.96 9.41 -11.07
CA VAL A 264 -44.88 10.34 -11.71
C VAL A 264 -46.25 9.90 -11.23
N ALA A 265 -46.72 10.54 -10.16
CA ALA A 265 -48.14 10.56 -9.84
C ALA A 265 -48.86 11.19 -11.02
N GLY A 266 -49.89 10.53 -11.52
CA GLY A 266 -50.81 11.10 -12.50
C GLY A 266 -51.17 10.13 -13.60
N LEU A 267 -52.16 9.28 -13.32
CA LEU A 267 -53.18 8.90 -14.28
C LEU A 267 -54.45 8.57 -13.46
N ASP A 268 -55.29 9.58 -13.31
CA ASP A 268 -56.73 9.41 -13.04
C ASP A 268 -57.33 8.56 -14.17
N PRO A 269 -58.23 7.62 -13.86
CA PRO A 269 -59.31 7.26 -14.75
C PRO A 269 -60.62 7.82 -14.18
N GLY A 270 -61.21 8.74 -14.94
CA GLY A 270 -62.66 8.99 -14.88
C GLY A 270 -63.46 7.81 -15.41
#